data_AF-A0A2K2UCX7-F1
#
_entry.id   AF-A0A2K2UCX7-F1
#
_cell.length_a   1.000
_cell.length_b   1.000
_cell.length_c   1.000
_cell.angle_alpha   90.00
_cell.angle_beta   90.00
_cell.angle_gamma   90.00
#
_symmetry.space_group_name_H-M   'P 1'
#
loop_
_entity.id
_entity.type
_entity.pdbx_description
1 polymer ?
#
loop_
_entity_poly.entity_id
_entity_poly.type
_entity_poly.pdbx_seq_one_letter_code
_entity_poly.pdbx_strand_id
1 'polypeptide(L)'
;MRDDVFVTSLAIDWADVPDKGVYPFNVPAIASLRALDLGQPITFFCGENGTGKSTLLEAMSVAYGLNPEGGSRNYTFSVHDGHSELCDHVRLLKGICRPRDSFLVRSDTLFNLISEMDALEDDQRYFGGRSLHARSHGEGILTLVSRRFGGEGFYVLDEPETGLSQLGQVALLAEIVRLANAGSQLVVATHSPILLSAPGAVIYQFEDEVRRVSLEQTMEWDALHRFLEDPDRLLAEFLDS
;
A
#
# COMPACT_ATOMS: atom_id res chain seq x y z
N MET A 1 -8.50 21.20 -9.27
CA MET A 1 -8.81 19.78 -8.99
C MET A 1 -7.55 18.93 -8.73
N ARG A 2 -6.35 19.52 -8.67
CA ARG A 2 -5.12 18.88 -8.15
C ARG A 2 -4.83 19.28 -6.68
N ASP A 3 -5.66 20.15 -6.10
CA ASP A 3 -5.37 20.84 -4.83
C ASP A 3 -5.90 20.10 -3.59
N ASP A 4 -6.55 18.95 -3.75
CA ASP A 4 -7.22 18.21 -2.66
C ASP A 4 -6.46 16.95 -2.20
N VAL A 5 -5.29 16.64 -2.78
CA VAL A 5 -4.47 15.47 -2.39
C VAL A 5 -3.26 15.88 -1.53
N PHE A 6 -2.80 14.97 -0.67
CA PHE A 6 -1.75 15.23 0.33
C PHE A 6 -0.33 15.02 -0.20
N VAL A 7 -0.16 14.10 -1.15
CA VAL A 7 1.07 13.85 -1.90
C VAL A 7 0.75 13.90 -3.38
N THR A 8 1.42 14.78 -4.12
CA THR A 8 1.18 14.97 -5.56
C THR A 8 2.16 14.20 -6.42
N SER A 9 3.40 14.04 -5.98
CA SER A 9 4.40 13.23 -6.67
C SER A 9 5.46 12.71 -5.73
N LEU A 10 6.06 11.60 -6.13
CA LEU A 10 7.26 11.03 -5.54
C LEU A 10 8.40 11.10 -6.56
N ALA A 11 9.63 11.41 -6.12
CA ALA A 11 10.82 11.31 -6.95
C ALA A 11 11.99 10.74 -6.14
N ILE A 12 12.94 10.11 -6.82
CA ILE A 12 14.19 9.62 -6.21
C ILE A 12 15.33 10.57 -6.62
N ASP A 13 16.06 11.12 -5.65
CA ASP A 13 17.25 11.92 -5.92
C ASP A 13 18.48 11.03 -6.15
N TRP A 14 18.64 10.61 -7.39
CA TRP A 14 19.74 9.75 -7.84
C TRP A 14 21.14 10.40 -7.77
N ALA A 15 21.24 11.70 -7.51
CA ALA A 15 22.52 12.37 -7.35
C ALA A 15 23.18 12.05 -6.00
N ASP A 16 22.37 11.81 -4.97
CA ASP A 16 22.82 11.57 -3.60
C ASP A 16 22.98 10.09 -3.26
N VAL A 17 22.58 9.18 -4.17
CA VAL A 17 22.66 7.72 -3.97
C VAL A 17 24.12 7.25 -4.01
N PRO A 18 24.64 6.62 -2.94
CA PRO A 18 26.06 6.26 -2.83
C PRO A 18 26.49 5.11 -3.75
N ASP A 19 25.68 4.05 -3.85
CA ASP A 19 25.94 2.92 -4.74
C ASP A 19 24.64 2.40 -5.38
N LYS A 20 24.56 2.50 -6.71
CA LYS A 20 23.39 2.05 -7.49
C LYS A 20 23.38 0.53 -7.72
N GLY A 21 24.49 -0.15 -7.44
CA GLY A 21 24.64 -1.60 -7.59
C GLY A 21 24.13 -2.42 -6.39
N VAL A 22 23.76 -1.75 -5.29
CA VAL A 22 23.34 -2.38 -4.03
C VAL A 22 21.83 -2.24 -3.85
N TYR A 23 21.22 -3.22 -3.17
CA TYR A 23 19.81 -3.15 -2.78
C TYR A 23 19.60 -1.95 -1.83
N PRO A 24 18.53 -1.16 -1.98
CA PRO A 24 17.39 -1.32 -2.89
C PRO A 24 17.55 -0.69 -4.29
N PHE A 25 18.64 0.04 -4.54
CA PHE A 25 18.84 0.83 -5.75
C PHE A 25 19.06 0.00 -7.02
N ASN A 26 19.49 -1.26 -6.87
CA ASN A 26 19.70 -2.20 -7.96
C ASN A 26 18.43 -2.96 -8.38
N VAL A 27 17.31 -2.80 -7.66
CA VAL A 27 16.03 -3.37 -8.07
C VAL A 27 15.59 -2.67 -9.36
N PRO A 28 15.33 -3.40 -10.47
CA PRO A 28 15.08 -2.80 -11.79
C PRO A 28 14.02 -1.69 -11.81
N ALA A 29 12.83 -1.94 -11.25
CA ALA A 29 11.76 -0.95 -11.15
C ALA A 29 12.20 0.32 -10.41
N ILE A 30 12.97 0.18 -9.32
CA ILE A 30 13.48 1.31 -8.56
C ILE A 30 14.54 2.04 -9.38
N ALA A 31 15.54 1.33 -9.92
CA ALA A 31 16.63 1.89 -10.71
C ALA A 31 16.17 2.75 -11.90
N SER A 32 15.07 2.34 -12.54
CA SER A 32 14.46 3.06 -13.67
C SER A 32 13.56 4.22 -13.24
N LEU A 33 13.04 4.22 -12.00
CA LEU A 33 12.12 5.23 -11.50
C LEU A 33 12.83 6.59 -11.36
N ARG A 34 12.19 7.64 -11.87
CA ARG A 34 12.64 9.04 -11.70
C ARG A 34 11.64 9.83 -10.88
N ALA A 35 10.38 9.79 -11.33
CA ALA A 35 9.26 10.38 -10.62
C ALA A 35 8.00 9.55 -10.88
N LEU A 36 7.06 9.64 -9.95
CA LEU A 36 5.75 9.00 -9.98
C LEU A 36 4.68 10.05 -9.67
N ASP A 37 3.65 10.14 -10.51
CA ASP A 37 2.49 10.99 -10.26
C ASP A 37 1.57 10.28 -9.26
N LEU A 38 1.30 10.94 -8.14
CA LEU A 38 0.42 10.47 -7.08
C LEU A 38 -0.79 11.40 -6.92
N GLY A 39 -1.08 12.22 -7.94
CA GLY A 39 -2.12 13.25 -7.91
C GLY A 39 -3.56 12.74 -7.84
N GLN A 40 -3.79 11.44 -7.69
CA GLN A 40 -5.11 10.82 -7.63
C GLN A 40 -5.46 10.35 -6.20
N PRO A 41 -6.76 10.37 -5.83
CA PRO A 41 -7.19 9.90 -4.51
C PRO A 41 -6.88 8.43 -4.24
N ILE A 42 -6.81 7.59 -5.27
CA ILE A 42 -6.47 6.17 -5.14
C ILE A 42 -5.37 5.85 -6.15
N THR A 43 -4.25 5.34 -5.64
CA THR A 43 -3.14 4.83 -6.45
C THR A 43 -2.80 3.41 -6.00
N PHE A 44 -2.70 2.49 -6.95
CA PHE A 44 -2.27 1.11 -6.71
C PHE A 44 -0.89 0.83 -7.28
N PHE A 45 -0.10 0.05 -6.54
CA PHE A 45 1.13 -0.58 -7.00
C PHE A 45 0.87 -2.09 -7.13
N CYS A 46 1.04 -2.64 -8.32
CA CYS A 46 0.90 -4.07 -8.62
C CYS A 46 2.16 -4.60 -9.30
N GLY A 47 2.29 -5.92 -9.47
CA GLY A 47 3.50 -6.58 -9.96
C GLY A 47 3.99 -7.72 -9.06
N GLU A 48 4.94 -8.51 -9.53
CA GLU A 48 5.43 -9.69 -8.79
C GLU A 48 6.09 -9.36 -7.44
N ASN A 49 6.27 -10.38 -6.61
CA ASN A 49 7.02 -10.25 -5.37
C ASN A 49 8.49 -9.90 -5.67
N GLY A 50 9.06 -8.99 -4.89
CA GLY A 50 10.46 -8.58 -5.07
C GLY A 50 10.71 -7.50 -6.13
N THR A 51 9.66 -6.99 -6.81
CA THR A 51 9.80 -5.87 -7.78
C THR A 51 9.97 -4.49 -7.14
N GLY A 52 9.97 -4.41 -5.80
CA GLY A 52 10.23 -3.17 -5.05
C GLY A 52 9.00 -2.35 -4.66
N LYS A 53 7.77 -2.88 -4.83
CA LYS A 53 6.51 -2.22 -4.43
C LYS A 53 6.51 -1.78 -2.96
N SER A 54 6.69 -2.74 -2.05
CA SER A 54 6.72 -2.52 -0.60
C SER A 54 7.91 -1.64 -0.19
N THR A 55 9.07 -1.82 -0.83
CA THR A 55 10.26 -0.98 -0.60
C THR A 55 10.01 0.49 -0.94
N LEU A 56 9.40 0.79 -2.10
CA LEU A 56 9.06 2.17 -2.48
C LEU A 56 7.97 2.75 -1.57
N LEU A 57 6.99 1.93 -1.21
CA LEU A 57 5.88 2.30 -0.34
C LEU A 57 6.35 2.61 1.09
N GLU A 58 7.29 1.83 1.63
CA GLU A 58 7.98 2.09 2.90
C GLU A 58 8.77 3.40 2.82
N ALA A 59 9.62 3.55 1.80
CA ALA A 59 10.42 4.76 1.61
C ALA A 59 9.56 6.03 1.49
N MET A 60 8.44 5.95 0.77
CA MET A 60 7.44 7.02 0.70
C MET A 60 6.85 7.33 2.08
N SER A 61 6.48 6.29 2.84
CA SER A 61 5.86 6.45 4.16
C SER A 61 6.81 7.12 5.15
N VAL A 62 8.08 6.70 5.16
CA VAL A 62 9.14 7.29 5.99
C VAL A 62 9.40 8.74 5.56
N ALA A 63 9.56 9.02 4.26
CA ALA A 63 9.74 10.38 3.74
C ALA A 63 8.52 11.30 4.03
N TYR A 64 7.33 10.72 4.16
CA TYR A 64 6.14 11.46 4.59
C TYR A 64 6.19 11.81 6.09
N GLY A 65 6.84 10.96 6.89
CA GLY A 65 6.99 11.08 8.34
C GLY A 65 6.18 10.07 9.15
N LEU A 66 5.79 8.94 8.52
CA LEU A 66 5.11 7.80 9.17
C LEU A 66 6.11 6.83 9.80
N ASN A 67 5.64 6.02 10.75
CA ASN A 67 6.44 4.94 11.29
C ASN A 67 6.50 3.77 10.29
N PRO A 68 7.70 3.32 9.87
CA PRO A 68 7.88 2.23 8.90
C PRO A 68 7.36 0.85 9.37
N GLU A 69 7.28 0.60 10.68
CA GLU A 69 6.66 -0.62 11.24
C GLU A 69 5.13 -0.60 11.16
N GLY A 70 4.56 0.52 10.69
CA GLY A 70 3.12 0.74 10.60
C GLY A 70 2.60 1.66 11.69
N GLY A 71 1.34 2.04 11.56
CA GLY A 71 0.65 2.95 12.46
C GLY A 71 0.74 4.42 12.08
N SER A 72 0.19 5.26 12.94
CA SER A 72 0.31 6.72 12.92
C SER A 72 1.67 7.20 13.40
N ARG A 73 1.90 8.51 13.32
CA ARG A 73 3.13 9.18 13.82
C ARG A 73 3.38 9.00 15.32
N ASN A 74 2.39 8.54 16.09
CA ASN A 74 2.46 8.43 17.54
C ASN A 74 2.88 7.05 18.06
N TYR A 75 3.02 6.03 17.20
CA TYR A 75 3.49 4.71 17.64
C TYR A 75 5.02 4.69 17.69
N THR A 76 5.58 4.27 18.83
CA THR A 76 7.03 4.13 19.03
C THR A 76 7.37 2.65 19.09
N PHE A 77 7.72 2.07 17.94
CA PHE A 77 8.31 0.74 17.90
C PHE A 77 9.81 0.84 18.25
N SER A 78 10.32 -0.08 19.07
CA SER A 78 11.73 -0.13 19.45
C SER A 78 12.58 -0.50 18.24
N VAL A 79 13.35 0.46 17.76
CA VAL A 79 14.15 0.44 16.53
C VAL A 79 15.17 -0.72 16.55
N HIS A 80 15.11 -1.58 15.54
CA HIS A 80 16.30 -2.27 15.02
C HIS A 80 16.53 -1.72 13.61
N ASP A 81 17.77 -1.33 13.31
CA ASP A 81 18.25 -0.73 12.06
C ASP A 81 17.93 -1.60 10.82
N GLY A 82 16.71 -1.50 10.28
CA GLY A 82 16.24 -2.33 9.18
C GLY A 82 15.49 -1.60 8.06
N HIS A 83 15.40 -0.27 8.10
CA HIS A 83 14.71 0.50 7.07
C HIS A 83 15.53 0.58 5.78
N SER A 84 14.83 0.59 4.66
CA SER A 84 15.44 0.71 3.35
C SER A 84 16.18 2.04 3.20
N GLU A 85 17.47 2.03 2.82
CA GLU A 85 18.25 3.24 2.50
C GLU A 85 17.58 4.13 1.44
N LEU A 86 16.63 3.59 0.67
CA LEU A 86 15.83 4.37 -0.29
C LEU A 86 15.09 5.54 0.36
N CYS A 87 14.70 5.45 1.63
CA CYS A 87 13.92 6.49 2.30
C CYS A 87 14.66 7.83 2.39
N ASP A 88 15.98 7.81 2.52
CA ASP A 88 16.83 8.99 2.60
C ASP A 88 16.96 9.73 1.26
N HIS A 89 16.63 9.06 0.15
CA HIS A 89 16.75 9.59 -1.20
C HIS A 89 15.38 9.87 -1.87
N VAL A 90 14.27 9.56 -1.19
CA VAL A 90 12.93 9.85 -1.69
C VAL A 90 12.51 11.27 -1.35
N ARG A 91 12.06 12.01 -2.36
CA ARG A 91 11.46 13.35 -2.21
C ARG A 91 10.00 13.31 -2.58
N LEU A 92 9.17 13.82 -1.67
CA LEU A 92 7.72 13.95 -1.89
C LEU A 92 7.35 15.41 -2.13
N LEU A 93 6.60 15.66 -3.20
CA LEU A 93 5.91 16.92 -3.38
C LEU A 93 4.57 16.85 -2.65
N LYS A 94 4.51 17.46 -1.47
CA LYS A 94 3.30 17.50 -0.64
C LYS A 94 2.31 18.53 -1.18
N GLY A 95 1.02 18.22 -1.08
CA GLY A 95 -0.05 19.16 -1.38
C GLY A 95 -0.13 20.30 -0.36
N ILE A 96 -1.05 21.24 -0.59
CA ILE A 96 -1.23 22.42 0.27
C ILE A 96 -1.95 22.03 1.57
N CYS A 97 -2.87 21.07 1.49
CA CYS A 97 -3.65 20.58 2.62
C CYS A 97 -2.86 19.58 3.45
N ARG A 98 -3.08 19.57 4.77
CA ARG A 98 -2.58 18.54 5.67
C ARG A 98 -3.70 17.54 5.97
N PRO A 99 -3.41 16.23 5.97
CA PRO A 99 -4.42 15.26 6.33
C PRO A 99 -4.76 15.36 7.83
N ARG A 100 -5.99 15.02 8.17
CA ARG A 100 -6.43 14.89 9.57
C ARG A 100 -5.74 13.75 10.29
N ASP A 101 -5.40 12.71 9.53
CA ASP A 101 -4.75 11.52 10.05
C ASP A 101 -3.90 10.86 8.96
N SER A 102 -2.88 10.11 9.37
CA SER A 102 -2.05 9.37 8.43
C SER A 102 -1.59 8.05 9.02
N PHE A 103 -1.67 6.99 8.24
CA PHE A 103 -1.34 5.62 8.67
C PHE A 103 -0.60 4.86 7.59
N LEU A 104 0.41 4.11 8.01
CA LEU A 104 0.97 2.99 7.24
C LEU A 104 0.41 1.69 7.82
N VAL A 105 -0.01 0.76 6.98
CA VAL A 105 -0.39 -0.59 7.41
C VAL A 105 0.33 -1.59 6.53
N ARG A 106 1.01 -2.54 7.17
CA ARG A 106 1.66 -3.66 6.49
C ARG A 106 1.07 -4.96 6.98
N SER A 107 0.88 -5.91 6.09
CA SER A 107 0.27 -7.20 6.41
C SER A 107 1.08 -7.98 7.45
N ASP A 108 2.42 -7.93 7.37
CA ASP A 108 3.35 -8.62 8.26
C ASP A 108 3.42 -8.04 9.68
N THR A 109 3.20 -6.73 9.83
CA THR A 109 3.21 -6.05 11.14
C THR A 109 1.83 -5.75 11.70
N LEU A 110 0.75 -6.02 10.94
CA LEU A 110 -0.63 -5.67 11.31
C LEU A 110 -1.02 -6.16 12.71
N PHE A 111 -0.65 -7.39 13.08
CA PHE A 111 -0.99 -7.93 14.39
C PHE A 111 -0.30 -7.16 15.53
N ASN A 112 0.97 -6.80 15.36
CA ASN A 112 1.71 -6.00 16.34
C ASN A 112 1.09 -4.61 16.45
N LEU A 113 0.78 -3.97 15.31
CA LEU A 113 0.10 -2.68 15.28
C LEU A 113 -1.23 -2.73 16.04
N ILE A 114 -2.08 -3.72 15.75
CA ILE A 114 -3.36 -3.91 16.44
C ILE A 114 -3.16 -4.10 17.95
N SER A 115 -2.14 -4.86 18.34
CA SER A 115 -1.81 -5.11 19.74
C SER A 115 -1.44 -3.82 20.48
N GLU A 116 -0.60 -2.97 19.87
CA GLU A 116 -0.23 -1.67 20.41
C GLU A 116 -1.44 -0.72 20.48
N MET A 117 -2.34 -0.77 19.50
CA MET A 117 -3.58 0.00 19.52
C MET A 117 -4.52 -0.41 20.66
N ASP A 118 -4.64 -1.71 20.94
CA ASP A 118 -5.42 -2.22 22.07
C ASP A 118 -4.81 -1.76 23.42
N ALA A 119 -3.50 -1.49 23.49
CA ALA A 119 -2.83 -0.99 24.69
C ALA A 119 -3.06 0.52 24.93
N LEU A 120 -3.43 1.29 23.91
CA LEU A 120 -3.67 2.74 24.02
C LEU A 120 -5.15 3.05 24.30
N GLU A 121 -5.44 3.69 25.43
CA GLU A 121 -6.82 3.99 25.88
C GLU A 121 -7.64 4.82 24.87
N ASP A 122 -6.99 5.69 24.08
CA ASP A 122 -7.65 6.52 23.07
C ASP A 122 -8.11 5.70 21.86
N ASP A 123 -7.39 4.64 21.49
CA ASP A 123 -7.70 3.83 20.31
C ASP A 123 -8.71 2.71 20.59
N GLN A 124 -8.80 2.22 21.84
CA GLN A 124 -9.80 1.23 22.27
C GLN A 124 -11.25 1.64 21.94
N ARG A 125 -11.51 2.96 21.88
CA ARG A 125 -12.84 3.51 21.55
C ARG A 125 -13.27 3.17 20.13
N TYR A 126 -12.35 3.16 19.17
CA TYR A 126 -12.65 2.82 17.77
C TYR A 126 -13.01 1.35 17.60
N PHE A 127 -12.51 0.48 18.48
CA PHE A 127 -12.76 -0.96 18.44
C PHE A 127 -13.91 -1.43 19.33
N GLY A 128 -14.61 -0.49 19.97
CA GLY A 128 -15.84 -0.77 20.73
C GLY A 128 -15.61 -1.59 22.00
N GLY A 129 -14.44 -1.47 22.62
CA GLY A 129 -14.12 -2.13 23.89
C GLY A 129 -14.02 -3.65 23.84
N ARG A 130 -13.95 -4.25 22.65
CA ARG A 130 -13.65 -5.68 22.46
C ARG A 130 -12.26 -5.79 21.86
N SER A 131 -11.38 -6.54 22.52
CA SER A 131 -10.03 -6.75 22.02
C SER A 131 -10.05 -7.37 20.61
N LEU A 132 -9.25 -6.78 19.72
CA LEU A 132 -9.07 -7.27 18.36
C LEU A 132 -8.26 -8.57 18.32
N HIS A 133 -7.57 -8.93 19.42
CA HIS A 133 -6.76 -10.15 19.53
C HIS A 133 -7.53 -11.46 19.31
N ALA A 134 -8.87 -11.45 19.43
CA ALA A 134 -9.70 -12.64 19.24
C ALA A 134 -10.19 -12.84 17.79
N ARG A 135 -9.78 -11.98 16.84
CA ARG A 135 -10.22 -12.01 15.45
C ARG A 135 -9.16 -12.58 14.52
N SER A 136 -9.57 -13.08 13.36
CA SER A 136 -8.64 -13.59 12.34
C SER A 136 -7.82 -12.44 11.71
N HIS A 137 -6.66 -12.76 11.13
CA HIS A 137 -5.75 -11.79 10.49
C HIS A 137 -6.48 -10.86 9.50
N GLY A 138 -7.42 -11.41 8.70
CA GLY A 138 -8.23 -10.64 7.75
C GLY A 138 -9.31 -9.77 8.40
N GLU A 139 -9.88 -10.17 9.53
CA GLU A 139 -10.89 -9.33 10.21
C GLU A 139 -10.27 -8.07 10.86
N GLY A 140 -8.99 -8.15 11.22
CA GLY A 140 -8.22 -7.02 11.78
C GLY A 140 -8.14 -5.85 10.81
N ILE A 141 -7.71 -6.10 9.56
CA ILE A 141 -7.55 -5.04 8.56
C ILE A 141 -8.86 -4.36 8.22
N LEU A 142 -9.93 -5.12 7.97
CA LEU A 142 -11.26 -4.55 7.69
C LEU A 142 -11.77 -3.70 8.86
N THR A 143 -11.52 -4.13 10.09
CA THR A 143 -11.91 -3.37 11.28
C THR A 143 -11.10 -2.08 11.40
N LEU A 144 -9.80 -2.13 11.16
CA LEU A 144 -8.93 -0.96 11.16
C LEU A 144 -9.39 0.07 10.13
N VAL A 145 -9.55 -0.33 8.88
CA VAL A 145 -9.95 0.57 7.78
C VAL A 145 -11.37 1.11 7.99
N SER A 146 -12.32 0.29 8.43
CA SER A 146 -13.71 0.75 8.61
C SER A 146 -13.94 1.60 9.86
N ARG A 147 -13.14 1.44 10.91
CA ARG A 147 -13.41 2.09 12.22
C ARG A 147 -12.39 3.13 12.63
N ARG A 148 -11.12 2.95 12.30
CA ARG A 148 -10.04 3.87 12.70
C ARG A 148 -9.78 4.93 11.64
N PHE A 149 -9.92 4.58 10.36
CA PHE A 149 -9.66 5.53 9.28
C PHE A 149 -10.87 6.46 9.09
N GLY A 150 -10.57 7.75 8.90
CA GLY A 150 -11.53 8.82 8.69
C GLY A 150 -11.38 9.46 7.31
N GLY A 151 -12.27 10.41 7.01
CA GLY A 151 -12.12 11.28 5.83
C GLY A 151 -10.94 12.25 5.97
N GLU A 152 -10.52 12.84 4.86
CA GLU A 152 -9.38 13.77 4.79
C GLU A 152 -8.07 13.17 5.35
N GLY A 153 -7.87 11.86 5.20
CA GLY A 153 -6.69 11.14 5.69
C GLY A 153 -5.71 10.71 4.59
N PHE A 154 -4.44 10.49 4.93
CA PHE A 154 -3.44 9.90 4.03
C PHE A 154 -3.11 8.48 4.47
N TYR A 155 -3.53 7.49 3.70
CA TYR A 155 -3.41 6.08 4.06
C TYR A 155 -2.51 5.33 3.09
N VAL A 156 -1.54 4.61 3.63
CA VAL A 156 -0.63 3.78 2.87
C VAL A 156 -0.80 2.34 3.31
N LEU A 157 -1.11 1.44 2.38
CA LEU A 157 -1.45 0.05 2.67
C LEU A 157 -0.57 -0.90 1.85
N ASP A 158 0.07 -1.84 2.52
CA ASP A 158 0.91 -2.87 1.90
C ASP A 158 0.26 -4.25 2.09
N GLU A 159 -0.22 -4.81 0.98
CA GLU A 159 -0.96 -6.07 0.90
C GLU A 159 -2.13 -6.19 1.91
N PRO A 160 -3.04 -5.20 1.97
CA PRO A 160 -4.15 -5.21 2.92
C PRO A 160 -5.15 -6.35 2.69
N GLU A 161 -5.09 -7.04 1.54
CA GLU A 161 -5.90 -8.21 1.23
C GLU A 161 -5.44 -9.50 1.94
N THR A 162 -4.24 -9.52 2.52
CA THR A 162 -3.66 -10.75 3.09
C THR A 162 -4.51 -11.29 4.23
N GLY A 163 -5.02 -12.51 4.05
CA GLY A 163 -5.93 -13.18 4.99
C GLY A 163 -7.42 -12.87 4.78
N LEU A 164 -7.80 -12.07 3.78
CA LEU A 164 -9.18 -11.84 3.39
C LEU A 164 -9.68 -12.87 2.37
N SER A 165 -10.95 -13.27 2.51
CA SER A 165 -11.68 -13.94 1.43
C SER A 165 -11.95 -12.96 0.28
N GLN A 166 -12.35 -13.46 -0.89
CA GLN A 166 -12.73 -12.60 -2.03
C GLN A 166 -13.82 -11.58 -1.67
N LEU A 167 -14.86 -12.00 -0.91
CA LEU A 167 -15.89 -11.09 -0.41
C LEU A 167 -15.32 -10.07 0.59
N GLY A 168 -14.34 -10.47 1.40
CA GLY A 168 -13.60 -9.57 2.28
C GLY A 168 -12.81 -8.52 1.50
N GLN A 169 -12.18 -8.89 0.39
CA GLN A 169 -11.49 -7.96 -0.51
C GLN A 169 -12.46 -6.98 -1.17
N VAL A 170 -13.67 -7.43 -1.56
CA VAL A 170 -14.73 -6.54 -2.04
C VAL A 170 -15.19 -5.55 -0.95
N ALA A 171 -15.32 -6.00 0.30
CA ALA A 171 -15.63 -5.11 1.41
C ALA A 171 -14.52 -4.09 1.66
N LEU A 172 -13.26 -4.50 1.57
CA LEU A 172 -12.11 -3.60 1.70
C LEU A 172 -12.08 -2.57 0.57
N LEU A 173 -12.34 -2.99 -0.67
CA LEU A 173 -12.47 -2.10 -1.81
C LEU A 173 -13.56 -1.03 -1.58
N ALA A 174 -14.72 -1.43 -1.05
CA ALA A 174 -15.80 -0.51 -0.73
C ALA A 174 -15.37 0.56 0.29
N GLU A 175 -14.60 0.18 1.32
CA GLU A 175 -14.06 1.11 2.30
C GLU A 175 -13.01 2.05 1.71
N ILE A 176 -12.11 1.56 0.85
CA ILE A 176 -11.13 2.38 0.12
C ILE A 176 -11.85 3.46 -0.69
N VAL A 177 -12.88 3.08 -1.46
CA VAL A 177 -13.68 4.02 -2.26
C VAL A 177 -14.43 5.00 -1.37
N ARG A 178 -14.99 4.55 -0.25
CA ARG A 178 -15.67 5.43 0.73
C ARG A 178 -14.72 6.48 1.29
N LEU A 179 -13.51 6.09 1.69
CA LEU A 179 -12.49 7.00 2.22
C LEU A 179 -12.03 8.00 1.17
N ALA A 180 -11.79 7.56 -0.07
CA ALA A 180 -11.43 8.43 -1.18
C ALA A 180 -12.52 9.49 -1.45
N ASN A 181 -13.79 9.08 -1.46
CA ASN A 181 -14.93 10.00 -1.60
C ASN A 181 -15.09 10.96 -0.42
N ALA A 182 -14.53 10.61 0.75
CA ALA A 182 -14.47 11.47 1.93
C ALA A 182 -13.21 12.37 1.96
N GLY A 183 -12.51 12.53 0.83
CA GLY A 183 -11.34 13.39 0.69
C GLY A 183 -10.04 12.77 1.18
N SER A 184 -10.01 11.46 1.44
CA SER A 184 -8.77 10.76 1.78
C SER A 184 -7.97 10.42 0.52
N GLN A 185 -6.67 10.29 0.68
CA GLN A 185 -5.76 9.80 -0.36
C GLN A 185 -5.19 8.46 0.08
N LEU A 186 -5.24 7.47 -0.79
CA LEU A 186 -4.77 6.12 -0.55
C LEU A 186 -3.71 5.70 -1.58
N VAL A 187 -2.61 5.13 -1.09
CA VAL A 187 -1.59 4.46 -1.91
C VAL A 187 -1.48 3.02 -1.42
N VAL A 188 -1.76 2.06 -2.30
CA VAL A 188 -1.94 0.67 -1.91
C VAL A 188 -1.09 -0.25 -2.78
N ALA A 189 -0.18 -1.02 -2.18
CA ALA A 189 0.46 -2.15 -2.86
C ALA A 189 -0.43 -3.39 -2.72
N THR A 190 -0.73 -4.06 -3.83
CA THR A 190 -1.68 -5.18 -3.86
C THR A 190 -1.39 -6.14 -5.01
N HIS A 191 -1.73 -7.40 -4.79
CA HIS A 191 -1.80 -8.48 -5.78
C HIS A 191 -3.26 -8.87 -6.10
N SER A 192 -4.23 -8.15 -5.55
CA SER A 192 -5.65 -8.45 -5.72
C SER A 192 -6.21 -7.75 -6.96
N PRO A 193 -6.61 -8.49 -8.01
CA PRO A 193 -7.33 -7.90 -9.14
C PRO A 193 -8.67 -7.28 -8.72
N ILE A 194 -9.24 -7.72 -7.59
CA ILE A 194 -10.44 -7.11 -7.00
C ILE A 194 -10.11 -5.68 -6.54
N LEU A 195 -9.04 -5.48 -5.77
CA LEU A 195 -8.68 -4.13 -5.30
C LEU A 195 -8.32 -3.20 -6.46
N LEU A 196 -7.57 -3.71 -7.44
CA LEU A 196 -7.18 -2.96 -8.64
C LEU A 196 -8.38 -2.45 -9.46
N SER A 197 -9.58 -3.02 -9.29
CA SER A 197 -10.80 -2.59 -9.97
C SER A 197 -11.44 -1.31 -9.43
N ALA A 198 -10.82 -0.61 -8.47
CA ALA A 198 -11.40 0.59 -7.88
C ALA A 198 -11.69 1.70 -8.92
N PRO A 199 -12.92 2.25 -8.96
CA PRO A 199 -13.27 3.29 -9.92
C PRO A 199 -12.40 4.55 -9.77
N GLY A 200 -11.85 5.03 -10.88
CA GLY A 200 -11.06 6.27 -10.91
C GLY A 200 -9.66 6.15 -10.31
N ALA A 201 -9.22 4.96 -9.94
CA ALA A 201 -7.86 4.73 -9.46
C ALA A 201 -6.83 4.79 -10.59
N VAL A 202 -5.58 5.06 -10.20
CA VAL A 202 -4.41 4.88 -11.06
C VAL A 202 -3.68 3.61 -10.62
N ILE A 203 -3.24 2.82 -11.60
CA ILE A 203 -2.50 1.58 -11.36
C ILE A 203 -1.10 1.73 -11.95
N TYR A 204 -0.10 1.40 -11.16
CA TYR A 204 1.30 1.28 -11.58
C TYR A 204 1.75 -0.18 -11.46
N GLN A 205 2.13 -0.77 -12.58
CA GLN A 205 2.72 -2.09 -12.69
C GLN A 205 4.24 -1.97 -12.47
N PHE A 206 4.77 -2.76 -11.54
CA PHE A 206 6.19 -2.85 -11.20
C PHE A 206 6.78 -4.13 -11.80
N GLU A 207 7.70 -3.95 -12.73
CA GLU A 207 8.47 -5.03 -13.38
C GLU A 207 9.95 -4.58 -13.47
N ASP A 208 10.53 -4.58 -14.67
CA ASP A 208 11.81 -3.92 -14.92
C ASP A 208 11.70 -2.39 -14.88
N GLU A 209 10.50 -1.87 -15.17
CA GLU A 209 10.14 -0.46 -15.09
C GLU A 209 8.82 -0.28 -14.35
N VAL A 210 8.60 0.91 -13.81
CA VAL A 210 7.30 1.31 -13.26
C VAL A 210 6.46 1.97 -14.34
N ARG A 211 5.34 1.36 -14.71
CA ARG A 211 4.48 1.86 -15.80
C ARG A 211 3.04 2.01 -15.34
N ARG A 212 2.40 3.10 -15.78
CA ARG A 212 0.95 3.28 -15.58
C ARG A 212 0.21 2.40 -16.58
N VAL A 213 -0.74 1.61 -16.09
CA VAL A 213 -1.50 0.64 -16.90
C VAL A 213 -3.00 0.70 -16.60
N SER A 214 -3.83 0.14 -17.48
CA SER A 214 -5.23 -0.18 -17.16
C SER A 214 -5.32 -1.51 -16.40
N LEU A 215 -6.48 -1.80 -15.80
CA LEU A 215 -6.73 -3.06 -15.09
C LEU A 215 -6.46 -4.28 -15.98
N GLU A 216 -6.93 -4.26 -17.21
CA GLU A 216 -6.83 -5.38 -18.16
C GLU A 216 -5.40 -5.64 -18.63
N GLN A 217 -4.50 -4.68 -18.39
CA GLN A 217 -3.07 -4.78 -18.72
C GLN A 217 -2.24 -5.27 -17.53
N THR A 218 -2.82 -5.39 -16.33
CA THR A 218 -2.08 -5.88 -15.17
C THR A 218 -1.88 -7.39 -15.24
N MET A 219 -0.78 -7.85 -14.69
CA MET A 219 -0.48 -9.28 -14.63
C MET A 219 -1.48 -10.05 -13.75
N GLU A 220 -2.00 -9.41 -12.69
CA GLU A 220 -2.97 -10.00 -11.78
C GLU A 220 -4.31 -10.25 -12.48
N TRP A 221 -4.70 -9.34 -13.37
CA TRP A 221 -5.89 -9.51 -14.20
C TRP A 221 -5.69 -10.61 -15.24
N ASP A 222 -4.58 -10.60 -15.98
CA ASP A 222 -4.28 -11.62 -16.99
C ASP A 222 -4.27 -13.03 -16.39
N ALA A 223 -3.57 -13.22 -15.26
CA ALA A 223 -3.48 -14.50 -14.58
C ALA A 223 -4.86 -15.01 -14.14
N LEU A 224 -5.68 -14.15 -13.52
CA LEU A 224 -7.04 -14.52 -13.10
C LEU A 224 -7.94 -14.83 -14.31
N HIS A 225 -7.89 -13.99 -15.35
CA HIS A 225 -8.72 -14.15 -16.54
C HIS A 225 -8.41 -15.44 -17.28
N ARG A 226 -7.12 -15.72 -17.54
CA ARG A 226 -6.68 -16.96 -18.19
C ARG A 226 -7.07 -18.20 -17.40
N PHE A 227 -6.93 -18.15 -16.07
CA PHE A 227 -7.36 -19.27 -15.21
C PHE A 227 -8.88 -19.50 -15.27
N LEU A 228 -9.69 -18.44 -15.31
CA LEU A 228 -11.15 -18.56 -15.42
C LEU A 228 -11.60 -19.04 -16.82
N GLU A 229 -10.87 -18.71 -17.87
CA GLU A 229 -11.15 -19.14 -19.24
C GLU A 229 -10.82 -20.63 -19.47
N ASP A 230 -9.64 -21.08 -19.04
CA ASP A 230 -9.17 -22.45 -19.25
C ASP A 230 -8.21 -22.89 -18.12
N PRO A 231 -8.75 -23.40 -16.99
CA PRO A 231 -7.94 -23.83 -15.85
C PRO A 231 -6.98 -24.98 -16.19
N ASP A 232 -7.42 -25.92 -17.03
CA ASP A 232 -6.66 -27.13 -17.36
C ASP A 232 -5.43 -26.77 -18.20
N ARG A 233 -5.60 -25.87 -19.17
CA ARG A 233 -4.49 -25.37 -19.99
C ARG A 233 -3.46 -24.62 -19.16
N LEU A 234 -3.90 -23.69 -18.31
CA LEU A 234 -2.96 -22.93 -17.48
C LEU A 234 -2.21 -23.87 -16.54
N LEU A 235 -2.90 -24.84 -15.93
CA LEU A 235 -2.25 -25.84 -15.08
C LEU A 235 -1.20 -26.67 -15.83
N ALA A 236 -1.48 -27.09 -17.07
CA ALA A 236 -0.53 -27.84 -17.89
C ALA A 236 0.75 -27.03 -18.17
N GLU A 237 0.64 -25.72 -18.45
CA GLU A 237 1.80 -24.85 -18.67
C GLU A 237 2.78 -24.86 -17.47
N PHE A 238 2.26 -24.92 -16.23
CA PHE A 238 3.07 -24.99 -15.00
C PHE A 238 3.55 -26.40 -14.63
N LEU A 239 2.91 -27.46 -15.12
CA LEU A 239 3.33 -28.84 -14.86
C LEU A 239 4.38 -29.34 -15.86
N ASP A 240 4.40 -28.74 -17.06
CA ASP A 240 5.33 -29.09 -18.15
C ASP A 240 6.60 -28.20 -18.17
N SER A 241 6.74 -27.26 -17.22
CA SER A 241 7.91 -26.38 -17.05
C SER A 241 8.90 -26.88 -15.98
#